data_AF-A0A317QKK2-F1
#
_entry.id   AF-A0A317QKK2-F1
#
_cell.length_a   1.000
_cell.length_b   1.000
_cell.length_c   1.000
_cell.angle_alpha   90.00
_cell.angle_beta   90.00
_cell.angle_gamma   90.00
#
_symmetry.space_group_name_H-M   'P 1'
#
loop_
_entity.id
_entity.type
_entity.pdbx_description
1 polymer ?
#
loop_
_entity_poly.entity_id
_entity_poly.type
_entity_poly.pdbx_seq_one_letter_code
_entity_poly.pdbx_strand_id
1 'polypeptide(L)'
;MSTTDVRPLPHDGVRAAVAISATSTPVLSYALAHNRVPVVSRLAFTNHGAAVRGASVRLGVQDAEGPIGSPVELLVDLDAGATTVLSDVGLVMDPAAMLQIEEQRPGSIEIDVAVDGVDVAGTALPVQVLAAGQWLATPVPLALEMLAAHVLPNHPAVTALLAEAAALLEERTDDPSVQGYQAGPERVDEIVAAIAAAMRARGIRYSEPPASWADIGQKVRTPGDVLDGRVGTCLDTVVVLAAALEAAGVRPLLWVADGHAFLGYWREERGAESAATTDVAPLVNLVDLGLVRLVETTLLTSRAAEEPDAERLHRAAYDAWLPGALERVVGVTDVHRARRDGILPLPARTRGPDGSVQVVEYRPTDSDPAARPSGRHAAPSPAAAPVCRRACSSGRTACST
;
A
#
# COMPACT_ATOMS: atom_id res chain seq x y z
N MET A 1 -14.40 -36.94 15.17
CA MET A 1 -14.16 -36.27 16.45
C MET A 1 -13.02 -35.29 16.23
N SER A 2 -13.34 -34.02 16.04
CA SER A 2 -12.44 -32.89 16.23
C SER A 2 -13.34 -31.71 16.53
N THR A 3 -13.21 -31.20 17.74
CA THR A 3 -14.06 -30.20 18.38
C THR A 3 -13.75 -28.84 17.77
N THR A 4 -14.65 -28.37 16.91
CA THR A 4 -14.70 -26.95 16.52
C THR A 4 -15.15 -26.18 17.75
N ASP A 5 -14.24 -25.50 18.44
CA ASP A 5 -14.59 -24.51 19.45
C ASP A 5 -15.13 -23.25 18.74
N VAL A 6 -16.39 -23.37 18.30
CA VAL A 6 -17.23 -22.20 18.02
C VAL A 6 -17.56 -21.59 19.37
N ARG A 7 -17.01 -20.40 19.67
CA ARG A 7 -17.34 -19.65 20.88
C ARG A 7 -18.87 -19.48 20.95
N PRO A 8 -19.51 -19.67 22.12
CA PRO A 8 -20.95 -19.57 22.24
C PRO A 8 -21.46 -18.16 21.86
N LEU A 9 -22.71 -18.11 21.39
CA LEU A 9 -23.54 -16.90 21.31
C LEU A 9 -23.43 -16.07 22.62
N PRO A 10 -23.65 -14.73 22.55
CA PRO A 10 -23.44 -13.84 23.69
C PRO A 10 -24.13 -14.38 24.94
N HIS A 11 -23.32 -14.71 25.94
CA HIS A 11 -23.79 -15.26 27.20
C HIS A 11 -24.84 -14.33 27.83
N ASP A 12 -26.00 -14.91 28.11
CA ASP A 12 -27.08 -14.32 28.91
C ASP A 12 -26.55 -13.73 30.21
N GLY A 13 -26.83 -12.44 30.41
CA GLY A 13 -26.97 -11.81 31.72
C GLY A 13 -25.68 -11.41 32.44
N VAL A 14 -25.43 -10.10 32.46
CA VAL A 14 -24.40 -9.38 33.27
C VAL A 14 -23.00 -9.31 32.65
N ARG A 15 -22.87 -8.63 31.50
CA ARG A 15 -21.60 -8.00 31.09
C ARG A 15 -21.86 -6.75 30.24
N ALA A 16 -21.69 -5.59 30.88
CA ALA A 16 -21.07 -4.39 30.31
C ALA A 16 -20.98 -3.31 31.42
N ALA A 17 -19.91 -3.34 32.22
CA ALA A 17 -19.49 -2.13 32.94
C ALA A 17 -18.69 -1.20 32.01
N VAL A 18 -18.22 -1.68 30.85
CA VAL A 18 -17.44 -0.92 29.87
C VAL A 18 -17.95 -1.24 28.46
N ALA A 19 -18.37 -0.22 27.71
CA ALA A 19 -18.70 -0.33 26.29
C ALA A 19 -17.48 0.02 25.43
N ILE A 20 -17.26 -0.70 24.34
CA ILE A 20 -16.08 -0.55 23.47
C ILE A 20 -16.54 -0.12 22.06
N SER A 21 -15.90 0.91 21.51
CA SER A 21 -16.06 1.34 20.12
C SER A 21 -14.69 1.53 19.48
N ALA A 22 -14.49 0.99 18.27
CA ALA A 22 -13.25 1.16 17.54
C ALA A 22 -13.47 1.59 16.09
N THR A 23 -12.50 2.33 15.56
CA THR A 23 -12.37 2.64 14.14
C THR A 23 -11.19 1.83 13.60
N SER A 24 -11.44 1.00 12.60
CA SER A 24 -10.47 0.06 12.06
C SER A 24 -10.51 0.01 10.54
N THR A 25 -9.43 -0.52 9.97
CA THR A 25 -9.37 -0.82 8.54
C THR A 25 -10.12 -2.14 8.29
N PRO A 26 -11.17 -2.18 7.45
CA PRO A 26 -11.97 -3.39 7.24
C PRO A 26 -11.25 -4.46 6.41
N VAL A 27 -10.09 -4.12 5.83
CA VAL A 27 -9.29 -4.97 4.96
C VAL A 27 -7.84 -4.96 5.44
N LEU A 28 -7.23 -6.13 5.57
CA LEU A 28 -5.84 -6.30 5.97
C LEU A 28 -5.06 -6.93 4.82
N SER A 29 -3.95 -6.32 4.42
CA SER A 29 -3.15 -6.77 3.29
C SER A 29 -1.65 -6.72 3.60
N TYR A 30 -0.86 -7.44 2.81
CA TYR A 30 0.60 -7.38 2.91
C TYR A 30 1.14 -5.97 2.64
N ALA A 31 0.54 -5.22 1.70
CA ALA A 31 0.89 -3.82 1.44
C ALA A 31 0.68 -2.92 2.66
N LEU A 32 -0.45 -3.08 3.37
CA LEU A 32 -0.73 -2.34 4.60
C LEU A 32 0.26 -2.71 5.71
N ALA A 33 0.54 -4.01 5.88
CA ALA A 33 1.49 -4.51 6.86
C ALA A 33 2.91 -3.96 6.60
N HIS A 34 3.39 -4.06 5.35
CA HIS A 34 4.71 -3.61 4.94
C HIS A 34 4.90 -2.10 5.18
N ASN A 35 3.87 -1.31 4.86
CA ASN A 35 3.84 0.13 5.07
C ASN A 35 3.42 0.54 6.49
N ARG A 36 3.30 -0.42 7.41
CA ARG A 36 2.99 -0.21 8.84
C ARG A 36 1.71 0.60 9.08
N VAL A 37 0.70 0.43 8.23
CA VAL A 37 -0.60 1.10 8.41
C VAL A 37 -1.30 0.54 9.65
N PRO A 38 -1.77 1.38 10.58
CA PRO A 38 -2.50 0.92 11.77
C PRO A 38 -3.77 0.13 11.43
N VAL A 39 -3.98 -0.99 12.11
CA VAL A 39 -5.19 -1.82 11.99
C VAL A 39 -6.38 -1.13 12.67
N VAL A 40 -6.13 -0.54 13.84
CA VAL A 40 -7.10 0.24 14.63
C VAL A 40 -6.54 1.65 14.81
N SER A 41 -7.23 2.65 14.25
CA SER A 41 -6.82 4.05 14.32
C SER A 41 -7.41 4.78 15.52
N ARG A 42 -8.49 4.26 16.09
CA ARG A 42 -9.12 4.82 17.29
C ARG A 42 -9.83 3.74 18.09
N LEU A 43 -9.67 3.79 19.40
CA LEU A 43 -10.37 2.95 20.36
C LEU A 43 -10.97 3.81 21.46
N ALA A 44 -12.22 3.55 21.81
CA ALA A 44 -12.95 4.28 22.83
C ALA A 44 -13.61 3.31 23.80
N PHE A 45 -13.48 3.61 25.08
CA PHE A 45 -14.05 2.86 26.19
C PHE A 45 -14.96 3.75 27.00
N THR A 46 -16.23 3.42 27.10
CA THR A 46 -17.19 4.13 27.96
C THR A 46 -17.46 3.30 29.19
N ASN A 47 -17.01 3.76 30.35
CA ASN A 47 -17.20 3.06 31.62
C ASN A 47 -18.50 3.50 32.31
N HIS A 48 -19.43 2.56 32.49
CA HIS A 48 -20.70 2.75 33.19
C HIS A 48 -20.65 2.31 34.66
N GLY A 49 -19.53 1.73 35.10
CA GLY A 49 -19.29 1.27 36.47
C GLY A 49 -18.45 2.23 37.31
N ALA A 50 -17.84 1.69 38.36
CA ALA A 50 -16.87 2.40 39.18
C ALA A 50 -15.57 2.67 38.41
N ALA A 51 -14.78 3.64 38.87
CA ALA A 51 -13.50 3.95 38.25
C ALA A 51 -12.54 2.76 38.39
N VAL A 52 -11.82 2.45 37.30
CA VAL A 52 -10.82 1.39 37.23
C VAL A 52 -9.50 2.00 36.81
N ARG A 53 -8.40 1.62 37.49
CA ARG A 53 -7.05 2.05 37.15
C ARG A 53 -6.28 0.88 36.54
N GLY A 54 -5.54 1.13 35.47
CA GLY A 54 -4.69 0.13 34.84
C GLY A 54 -5.45 -1.09 34.31
N ALA A 55 -6.64 -0.92 33.73
CA ALA A 55 -7.30 -1.99 33.01
C ALA A 55 -6.41 -2.45 31.85
N SER A 56 -6.21 -3.77 31.70
CA SER A 56 -5.47 -4.35 30.59
C SER A 56 -6.38 -4.44 29.38
N VAL A 57 -5.93 -3.90 28.26
CA VAL A 57 -6.59 -4.02 26.96
C VAL A 57 -5.69 -4.83 26.04
N ARG A 58 -6.20 -5.96 25.58
CA ARG A 58 -5.51 -6.81 24.61
C ARG A 58 -6.19 -6.68 23.26
N LEU A 59 -5.41 -6.38 22.23
CA LEU A 59 -5.88 -6.31 20.85
C LEU A 59 -5.10 -7.27 19.98
N GLY A 60 -5.78 -8.03 19.14
CA GLY A 60 -5.14 -8.92 18.19
C GLY A 60 -6.00 -9.13 16.95
N VAL A 61 -5.41 -9.72 15.92
CA VAL A 61 -6.15 -10.19 14.75
C VAL A 61 -6.15 -11.70 14.75
N GLN A 62 -7.29 -12.31 14.45
CA GLN A 62 -7.42 -13.75 14.31
C GLN A 62 -8.27 -14.11 13.11
N ASP A 63 -8.13 -15.35 12.66
CA ASP A 63 -9.03 -16.00 11.71
C ASP A 63 -9.29 -17.45 12.13
N ALA A 64 -9.87 -18.25 11.23
CA ALA A 64 -10.19 -19.65 11.49
C ALA A 64 -8.97 -20.55 11.79
N GLU A 65 -7.76 -20.14 11.38
CA GLU A 65 -6.50 -20.86 11.65
C GLU A 65 -5.81 -20.37 12.93
N GLY A 66 -6.28 -19.28 13.52
CA GLY A 66 -5.81 -18.74 14.79
C GLY A 66 -5.30 -17.30 14.69
N PRO A 67 -4.45 -16.86 15.65
CA PRO A 67 -3.92 -15.50 15.67
C PRO A 67 -3.00 -15.21 14.48
N ILE A 68 -3.18 -14.03 13.88
CA ILE A 68 -2.31 -13.51 12.83
C ILE A 68 -1.37 -12.47 13.43
N GLY A 69 -0.12 -12.89 13.67
CA GLY A 69 0.88 -12.04 14.32
C GLY A 69 0.69 -11.93 15.84
N SER A 70 1.40 -10.98 16.44
CA SER A 70 1.40 -10.77 17.89
C SER A 70 0.33 -9.77 18.32
N PRO A 71 -0.41 -10.04 19.40
CA PRO A 71 -1.32 -9.06 19.97
C PRO A 71 -0.55 -7.90 20.61
N VAL A 72 -1.22 -6.77 20.76
CA VAL A 72 -0.76 -5.62 21.52
C VAL A 72 -1.52 -5.56 22.85
N GLU A 73 -0.80 -5.27 23.93
CA GLU A 73 -1.38 -5.05 25.25
C GLU A 73 -1.12 -3.62 25.71
N LEU A 74 -2.18 -2.95 26.17
CA LEU A 74 -2.18 -1.57 26.63
C LEU A 74 -2.78 -1.49 28.04
N LEU A 75 -2.38 -0.50 28.81
CA LEU A 75 -3.01 -0.18 30.09
C LEU A 75 -3.85 1.09 29.95
N VAL A 76 -5.07 1.05 30.48
CA VAL A 76 -6.04 2.15 30.37
C VAL A 76 -6.67 2.45 31.73
N ASP A 77 -6.69 3.73 32.09
CA ASP A 77 -7.51 4.22 33.20
C ASP A 77 -8.91 4.53 32.69
N LEU A 78 -9.92 3.98 33.36
CA LEU A 78 -11.34 4.08 33.01
C LEU A 78 -12.09 4.82 34.11
N ASP A 79 -12.29 6.12 33.94
CA ASP A 79 -13.02 6.94 34.92
C ASP A 79 -14.53 6.61 34.92
N ALA A 80 -15.15 6.67 36.10
CA ALA A 80 -16.58 6.34 36.26
C ALA A 80 -17.46 7.29 35.42
N GLY A 81 -18.33 6.74 34.59
CA GLY A 81 -19.25 7.50 33.74
C GLY A 81 -18.61 8.23 32.56
N ALA A 82 -17.30 8.03 32.33
CA ALA A 82 -16.54 8.76 31.31
C ALA A 82 -16.18 7.88 30.10
N THR A 83 -15.75 8.53 29.02
CA THR A 83 -15.17 7.87 27.85
C THR A 83 -13.68 8.15 27.75
N THR A 84 -12.86 7.11 27.76
CA THR A 84 -11.42 7.17 27.49
C THR A 84 -11.18 6.83 26.02
N VAL A 85 -10.38 7.63 25.32
CA VAL A 85 -10.06 7.46 23.90
C VAL A 85 -8.57 7.26 23.70
N LEU A 86 -8.20 6.22 22.96
CA LEU A 86 -6.85 5.96 22.49
C LEU A 86 -6.80 6.14 20.97
N SER A 87 -5.85 6.93 20.49
CA SER A 87 -5.58 7.14 19.06
C SER A 87 -4.27 6.49 18.59
N ASP A 88 -3.44 6.05 19.53
CA ASP A 88 -2.19 5.33 19.26
C ASP A 88 -2.24 3.96 19.92
N VAL A 89 -2.82 3.01 19.19
CA VAL A 89 -3.06 1.65 19.66
C VAL A 89 -1.88 0.73 19.34
N GLY A 90 -1.02 1.12 18.39
CA GLY A 90 0.18 0.37 18.01
C GLY A 90 -0.05 -0.96 17.27
N LEU A 91 -1.31 -1.39 17.06
CA LEU A 91 -1.61 -2.63 16.35
C LEU A 91 -1.37 -2.46 14.85
N VAL A 92 -0.29 -3.08 14.36
CA VAL A 92 0.06 -3.22 12.94
C VAL A 92 0.25 -4.69 12.62
N MET A 93 -0.09 -5.10 11.41
CA MET A 93 0.12 -6.49 10.98
C MET A 93 1.60 -6.80 10.77
N ASP A 94 2.03 -8.00 11.12
CA ASP A 94 3.37 -8.49 10.80
C ASP A 94 3.47 -8.81 9.29
N PRO A 95 4.37 -8.14 8.53
CA PRO A 95 4.55 -8.42 7.11
C PRO A 95 4.93 -9.88 6.83
N ALA A 96 5.72 -10.51 7.70
CA ALA A 96 6.15 -11.89 7.51
C ALA A 96 4.97 -12.87 7.61
N ALA A 97 4.08 -12.65 8.58
CA ALA A 97 2.84 -13.41 8.74
C ALA A 97 1.88 -13.18 7.56
N MET A 98 1.66 -11.92 7.18
CA MET A 98 0.78 -11.57 6.06
C MET A 98 1.27 -12.12 4.72
N LEU A 99 2.58 -12.28 4.56
CA LEU A 99 3.18 -12.89 3.37
C LEU A 99 2.85 -14.38 3.22
N GLN A 100 2.50 -15.08 4.31
CA GLN A 100 2.12 -16.50 4.25
C GLN A 100 0.65 -16.72 3.88
N ILE A 101 -0.15 -15.66 3.78
CA ILE A 101 -1.57 -15.78 3.43
C ILE A 101 -1.71 -16.02 1.92
N GLU A 102 -2.04 -17.25 1.54
CA GLU A 102 -2.14 -17.67 0.14
C GLU A 102 -3.47 -17.29 -0.51
N GLU A 103 -4.55 -17.34 0.27
CA GLU A 103 -5.92 -17.09 -0.16
C GLU A 103 -6.64 -16.14 0.77
N GLN A 104 -7.55 -15.35 0.18
CA GLN A 104 -8.39 -14.41 0.90
C GLN A 104 -9.28 -15.15 1.91
N ARG A 105 -9.35 -14.65 3.15
CA ARG A 105 -10.16 -15.27 4.21
C ARG A 105 -10.71 -14.27 5.22
N PRO A 106 -11.92 -14.51 5.76
CA PRO A 106 -12.48 -13.66 6.80
C PRO A 106 -11.66 -13.79 8.09
N GLY A 107 -11.54 -12.69 8.82
CA GLY A 107 -10.95 -12.64 10.14
C GLY A 107 -11.67 -11.63 11.04
N SER A 108 -11.13 -11.42 12.23
CA SER A 108 -11.64 -10.45 13.18
C SER A 108 -10.50 -9.78 13.95
N ILE A 109 -10.71 -8.50 14.26
CA ILE A 109 -9.93 -7.79 15.27
C ILE A 109 -10.59 -8.06 16.62
N GLU A 110 -9.91 -8.77 17.49
CA GLU A 110 -10.34 -9.05 18.86
C GLU A 110 -9.85 -7.97 19.80
N ILE A 111 -10.73 -7.48 20.66
CA ILE A 111 -10.44 -6.44 21.65
C ILE A 111 -11.04 -6.89 22.97
N ASP A 112 -10.18 -7.28 23.91
CA ASP A 112 -10.58 -7.74 25.23
C ASP A 112 -10.07 -6.77 26.31
N VAL A 113 -10.91 -6.53 27.32
CA VAL A 113 -10.59 -5.69 28.47
C VAL A 113 -10.67 -6.53 29.74
N ALA A 114 -9.59 -6.57 30.48
CA ALA A 114 -9.47 -7.27 31.75
C ALA A 114 -9.07 -6.33 32.89
N VAL A 115 -9.62 -6.58 34.08
CA VAL A 115 -9.31 -5.86 35.33
C VAL A 115 -8.86 -6.89 36.35
N ASP A 116 -7.66 -6.72 36.90
CA ASP A 116 -7.04 -7.68 37.83
C ASP A 116 -7.04 -9.13 37.29
N GLY A 117 -6.89 -9.29 35.97
CA GLY A 117 -6.90 -10.59 35.28
C GLY A 117 -8.30 -11.16 35.01
N VAL A 118 -9.37 -10.43 35.34
CA VAL A 118 -10.76 -10.84 35.07
C VAL A 118 -11.30 -10.09 33.86
N ASP A 119 -11.78 -10.81 32.84
CA ASP A 119 -12.43 -10.22 31.67
C ASP A 119 -13.70 -9.45 32.09
N VAL A 120 -13.78 -8.17 31.70
CA VAL A 120 -14.92 -7.28 32.03
C VAL A 120 -15.69 -6.82 30.79
N ALA A 121 -15.04 -6.78 29.63
CA ALA A 121 -15.65 -6.43 28.35
C ALA A 121 -14.84 -7.01 27.19
N GLY A 122 -15.48 -7.21 26.04
CA GLY A 122 -14.82 -7.61 24.82
C GLY A 122 -15.67 -7.29 23.60
N THR A 123 -15.02 -7.08 22.45
CA THR A 123 -15.69 -6.89 21.17
C THR A 123 -14.82 -7.44 20.04
N ALA A 124 -15.47 -7.82 18.94
CA ALA A 124 -14.81 -8.30 17.72
C ALA A 124 -15.30 -7.48 16.53
N LEU A 125 -14.36 -7.00 15.70
CA LEU A 125 -14.68 -6.28 14.46
C LEU A 125 -14.33 -7.17 13.26
N PRO A 126 -15.28 -7.43 12.35
CA PRO A 126 -14.99 -8.24 11.17
C PRO A 126 -14.00 -7.52 10.26
N VAL A 127 -13.05 -8.28 9.73
CA VAL A 127 -12.10 -7.81 8.72
C VAL A 127 -11.92 -8.84 7.62
N GLN A 128 -11.52 -8.38 6.45
CA GLN A 128 -11.14 -9.23 5.34
C GLN A 128 -9.61 -9.30 5.25
N VAL A 129 -9.04 -10.49 5.45
CA VAL A 129 -7.60 -10.72 5.27
C VAL A 129 -7.35 -11.10 3.82
N LEU A 130 -6.51 -10.33 3.13
CA LEU A 130 -6.17 -10.55 1.72
C LEU A 130 -4.97 -11.49 1.59
N ALA A 131 -4.92 -12.21 0.47
CA ALA A 131 -3.73 -12.92 0.06
C ALA A 131 -2.55 -11.95 -0.15
N ALA A 132 -1.31 -12.41 0.02
CA ALA A 132 -0.13 -11.54 0.04
C ALA A 132 0.03 -10.63 -1.20
N GLY A 133 -0.32 -11.13 -2.39
CA GLY A 133 -0.27 -10.37 -3.63
C GLY A 133 -1.59 -9.70 -4.02
N GLN A 134 -2.64 -9.78 -3.20
CA GLN A 134 -3.97 -9.31 -3.55
C GLN A 134 -4.17 -7.83 -3.20
N TRP A 135 -4.81 -7.13 -4.13
CA TRP A 135 -5.26 -5.77 -3.95
C TRP A 135 -6.78 -5.70 -4.10
N LEU A 136 -7.43 -4.94 -3.21
CA LEU A 136 -8.87 -4.72 -3.18
C LEU A 136 -9.13 -3.23 -3.04
N ALA A 137 -10.02 -2.67 -3.86
CA ALA A 137 -10.35 -1.25 -3.90
C ALA A 137 -11.20 -0.77 -2.70
N THR A 138 -10.94 -1.27 -1.49
CA THR A 138 -11.75 -0.99 -0.29
C THR A 138 -10.86 -0.84 0.97
N PRO A 139 -11.02 0.24 1.75
CA PRO A 139 -11.71 1.48 1.37
C PRO A 139 -10.94 2.20 0.24
N VAL A 140 -11.65 2.76 -0.73
CA VAL A 140 -11.07 3.30 -1.99
C VAL A 140 -9.85 4.21 -1.77
N PRO A 141 -9.87 5.24 -0.90
CA PRO A 141 -8.73 6.15 -0.77
C PRO A 141 -7.45 5.44 -0.33
N LEU A 142 -7.53 4.63 0.72
CA LEU A 142 -6.39 3.87 1.25
C LEU A 142 -5.93 2.79 0.26
N ALA A 143 -6.87 2.14 -0.42
CA ALA A 143 -6.54 1.13 -1.42
C ALA A 143 -5.76 1.75 -2.59
N LEU A 144 -6.19 2.90 -3.11
CA LEU A 144 -5.47 3.63 -4.16
C LEU A 144 -4.07 4.04 -3.70
N GLU A 145 -3.91 4.56 -2.49
CA GLU A 145 -2.58 4.86 -1.93
C GLU A 145 -1.69 3.59 -1.89
N MET A 146 -2.22 2.49 -1.38
CA MET A 146 -1.49 1.22 -1.26
C MET A 146 -1.21 0.55 -2.60
N LEU A 147 -1.91 0.91 -3.68
CA LEU A 147 -1.58 0.41 -5.02
C LEU A 147 -0.15 0.79 -5.44
N ALA A 148 0.36 1.94 -4.97
CA ALA A 148 1.75 2.34 -5.21
C ALA A 148 2.77 1.36 -4.63
N ALA A 149 2.43 0.59 -3.59
CA ALA A 149 3.32 -0.44 -3.03
C ALA A 149 3.56 -1.60 -4.01
N HIS A 150 2.63 -1.84 -4.95
CA HIS A 150 2.78 -2.86 -6.00
C HIS A 150 3.63 -2.40 -7.19
N VAL A 151 4.04 -1.14 -7.22
CA VAL A 151 4.98 -0.61 -8.22
C VAL A 151 6.40 -0.90 -7.74
N LEU A 152 7.11 -1.80 -8.42
CA LEU A 152 8.39 -2.37 -7.99
C LEU A 152 9.57 -1.91 -8.88
N PRO A 153 10.03 -0.65 -8.77
CA PRO A 153 11.02 -0.08 -9.70
C PRO A 153 12.37 -0.79 -9.68
N ASN A 154 12.76 -1.36 -8.53
CA ASN A 154 14.04 -2.05 -8.35
C ASN A 154 13.99 -3.54 -8.71
N HIS A 155 12.87 -4.04 -9.25
CA HIS A 155 12.77 -5.44 -9.63
C HIS A 155 13.72 -5.75 -10.81
N PRO A 156 14.51 -6.84 -10.80
CA PRO A 156 15.49 -7.13 -11.87
C PRO A 156 14.91 -7.16 -13.29
N ALA A 157 13.69 -7.68 -13.46
CA ALA A 157 12.98 -7.64 -14.75
C ALA A 157 12.71 -6.21 -15.27
N VAL A 158 12.54 -5.22 -14.38
CA VAL A 158 12.42 -3.81 -14.75
C VAL A 158 13.77 -3.28 -15.27
N THR A 159 14.88 -3.61 -14.61
CA THR A 159 16.22 -3.26 -15.09
C THR A 159 16.49 -3.83 -16.48
N ALA A 160 16.12 -5.10 -16.73
CA ALA A 160 16.25 -5.72 -18.04
C ALA A 160 15.38 -5.02 -19.10
N LEU A 161 14.15 -4.64 -18.74
CA LEU A 161 13.25 -3.90 -19.63
C LEU A 161 13.80 -2.51 -19.98
N LEU A 162 14.40 -1.79 -19.03
CA LEU A 162 15.02 -0.48 -19.28
C LEU A 162 16.23 -0.57 -20.20
N ALA A 163 17.02 -1.64 -20.11
CA ALA A 163 18.13 -1.86 -21.05
C ALA A 163 17.63 -2.08 -22.48
N GLU A 164 16.52 -2.83 -22.66
CA GLU A 164 15.87 -3.00 -23.96
C GLU A 164 15.28 -1.69 -24.48
N ALA A 165 14.67 -0.88 -23.60
CA ALA A 165 14.16 0.43 -23.96
C ALA A 165 15.28 1.39 -24.40
N ALA A 166 16.44 1.38 -23.72
CA ALA A 166 17.59 2.20 -24.09
C ALA A 166 18.11 1.87 -25.50
N ALA A 167 18.14 0.58 -25.88
CA ALA A 167 18.51 0.18 -27.23
C ALA A 167 17.51 0.68 -28.29
N LEU A 168 16.20 0.64 -27.98
CA LEU A 168 15.18 1.21 -28.86
C LEU A 168 15.27 2.74 -28.97
N LEU A 169 15.64 3.44 -27.89
CA LEU A 169 15.89 4.88 -27.92
C LEU A 169 17.08 5.21 -28.82
N GLU A 170 18.19 4.49 -28.69
CA GLU A 170 19.37 4.67 -29.55
C GLU A 170 19.00 4.51 -31.03
N GLU A 171 18.26 3.45 -31.39
CA GLU A 171 17.82 3.22 -32.76
C GLU A 171 16.94 4.36 -33.30
N ARG A 172 16.05 4.91 -32.46
CA ARG A 172 15.03 5.90 -32.87
C ARG A 172 15.52 7.34 -32.83
N THR A 173 16.45 7.67 -31.93
CA THR A 173 16.84 9.05 -31.61
C THR A 173 18.35 9.29 -31.62
N ASP A 174 19.18 8.27 -31.89
CA ASP A 174 20.65 8.34 -31.80
C ASP A 174 21.16 8.71 -30.38
N ASP A 175 20.33 8.49 -29.36
CA ASP A 175 20.65 8.76 -27.94
C ASP A 175 19.99 7.71 -27.03
N PRO A 176 20.74 6.79 -26.39
CA PRO A 176 20.19 5.77 -25.49
C PRO A 176 19.75 6.31 -24.12
N SER A 177 19.97 7.60 -23.82
CA SER A 177 19.85 8.13 -22.46
C SER A 177 18.43 8.09 -21.92
N VAL A 178 18.22 7.32 -20.85
CA VAL A 178 17.00 7.27 -20.04
C VAL A 178 17.16 8.26 -18.89
N GLN A 179 16.86 9.54 -19.16
CA GLN A 179 17.25 10.67 -18.31
C GLN A 179 16.08 11.44 -17.68
N GLY A 180 14.94 10.78 -17.50
CA GLY A 180 13.73 11.39 -16.94
C GLY A 180 13.38 12.72 -17.62
N TYR A 181 13.40 13.81 -16.85
CA TYR A 181 12.95 15.14 -17.29
C TYR A 181 14.04 16.05 -17.88
N GLN A 182 15.30 15.60 -17.95
CA GLN A 182 16.44 16.49 -18.20
C GLN A 182 16.45 17.17 -19.58
N ALA A 183 15.78 16.58 -20.58
CA ALA A 183 15.71 17.12 -21.95
C ALA A 183 14.29 17.50 -22.38
N GLY A 184 13.40 17.78 -21.42
CA GLY A 184 12.06 18.32 -21.70
C GLY A 184 10.98 17.28 -22.02
N PRO A 185 9.73 17.73 -22.22
CA PRO A 185 8.56 16.87 -22.28
C PRO A 185 8.50 15.96 -23.52
N GLU A 186 9.06 16.38 -24.65
CA GLU A 186 9.17 15.53 -25.85
C GLU A 186 10.09 14.34 -25.59
N ARG A 187 11.20 14.54 -24.88
CA ARG A 187 12.09 13.44 -24.51
C ARG A 187 11.43 12.46 -23.56
N VAL A 188 10.59 12.94 -22.64
CA VAL A 188 9.80 12.06 -21.76
C VAL A 188 8.90 11.15 -22.59
N ASP A 189 8.21 11.69 -23.58
CA ASP A 189 7.34 10.91 -24.47
C ASP A 189 8.13 9.85 -25.25
N GLU A 190 9.34 10.18 -25.74
CA GLU A 190 10.24 9.22 -26.40
C GLU A 190 10.65 8.08 -25.47
N ILE A 191 11.04 8.40 -24.22
CA ILE A 191 11.41 7.40 -23.19
C ILE A 191 10.23 6.48 -22.91
N VAL A 192 9.03 7.04 -22.68
CA VAL A 192 7.84 6.23 -22.40
C VAL A 192 7.49 5.35 -23.61
N ALA A 193 7.58 5.88 -24.83
CA ALA A 193 7.31 5.12 -26.05
C ALA A 193 8.28 3.95 -26.23
N ALA A 194 9.57 4.14 -25.94
CA ALA A 194 10.55 3.06 -26.00
C ALA A 194 10.33 1.98 -24.93
N ILE A 195 9.97 2.37 -23.70
CA ILE A 195 9.63 1.42 -22.63
C ILE A 195 8.36 0.62 -23.00
N ALA A 196 7.33 1.28 -23.51
CA ALA A 196 6.10 0.62 -23.95
C ALA A 196 6.37 -0.37 -25.11
N ALA A 197 7.22 0.01 -26.06
CA ALA A 197 7.65 -0.85 -27.16
C ALA A 197 8.43 -2.08 -26.68
N ALA A 198 9.39 -1.89 -25.76
CA ALA A 198 10.12 -2.99 -25.14
C ALA A 198 9.18 -3.95 -24.40
N MET A 199 8.21 -3.42 -23.64
CA MET A 199 7.24 -4.23 -22.91
C MET A 199 6.36 -5.03 -23.87
N ARG A 200 5.92 -4.43 -24.97
CA ARG A 200 5.17 -5.13 -26.02
C ARG A 200 5.99 -6.24 -26.67
N ALA A 201 7.28 -6.01 -26.93
CA ALA A 201 8.19 -6.99 -27.52
C ALA A 201 8.36 -8.26 -26.64
N ARG A 202 8.14 -8.15 -25.32
CA ARG A 202 8.09 -9.32 -24.42
C ARG A 202 6.93 -10.29 -24.71
N GLY A 203 5.92 -9.85 -25.47
CA GLY A 203 4.84 -10.72 -25.95
C GLY A 203 3.90 -11.20 -24.84
N ILE A 204 3.58 -10.31 -23.91
CA ILE A 204 2.66 -10.52 -22.78
C ILE A 204 1.27 -10.89 -23.31
N ARG A 205 0.68 -11.97 -22.80
CA ARG A 205 -0.70 -12.34 -23.09
C ARG A 205 -1.64 -11.71 -22.06
N TYR A 206 -2.71 -11.10 -22.54
CA TYR A 206 -3.75 -10.60 -21.65
C TYR A 206 -4.44 -11.75 -20.90
N SER A 207 -4.63 -11.56 -19.60
CA SER A 207 -5.47 -12.39 -18.75
C SER A 207 -6.62 -11.52 -18.26
N GLU A 208 -7.85 -11.93 -18.49
CA GLU A 208 -9.00 -11.22 -17.92
C GLU A 208 -8.96 -11.31 -16.38
N PRO A 209 -9.18 -10.19 -15.67
CA PRO A 209 -9.36 -10.23 -14.23
C PRO A 209 -10.69 -10.91 -13.87
N PRO A 210 -10.88 -11.33 -12.61
CA PRO A 210 -12.19 -11.82 -12.15
C PRO A 210 -13.29 -10.78 -12.40
N ALA A 211 -14.48 -11.23 -12.80
CA ALA A 211 -15.61 -10.36 -13.15
C ALA A 211 -16.08 -9.40 -12.03
N SER A 212 -15.71 -9.69 -10.78
CA SER A 212 -16.06 -8.92 -9.58
C SER A 212 -14.82 -8.46 -8.80
N TRP A 213 -13.76 -8.01 -9.49
CA TRP A 213 -12.53 -7.60 -8.81
C TRP A 213 -12.71 -6.36 -7.91
N ALA A 214 -13.73 -5.51 -8.14
CA ALA A 214 -14.03 -4.40 -7.24
C ALA A 214 -14.49 -4.90 -5.84
N ASP A 215 -15.22 -6.02 -5.79
CA ASP A 215 -15.78 -6.59 -4.56
C ASP A 215 -14.85 -7.62 -3.92
N ILE A 216 -14.13 -8.40 -4.73
CA ILE A 216 -13.27 -9.52 -4.27
C ILE A 216 -11.79 -9.13 -4.28
N GLY A 217 -11.39 -8.16 -5.09
CA GLY A 217 -10.00 -7.83 -5.36
C GLY A 217 -9.39 -8.72 -6.44
N GLN A 218 -8.14 -8.47 -6.77
CA GLN A 218 -7.36 -9.31 -7.68
C GLN A 218 -5.93 -9.46 -7.18
N LYS A 219 -5.30 -10.61 -7.48
CA LYS A 219 -3.86 -10.79 -7.27
C LYS A 219 -3.11 -9.93 -8.30
N VAL A 220 -2.22 -9.08 -7.81
CA VAL A 220 -1.33 -8.22 -8.60
C VAL A 220 -0.01 -8.95 -8.79
N ARG A 221 0.34 -9.23 -10.05
CA ARG A 221 1.55 -9.93 -10.43
C ARG A 221 2.78 -9.02 -10.33
N THR A 222 3.93 -9.62 -10.02
CA THR A 222 5.21 -8.89 -9.99
C THR A 222 5.72 -8.61 -11.41
N PRO A 223 6.68 -7.69 -11.60
CA PRO A 223 7.31 -7.50 -12.91
C PRO A 223 7.91 -8.77 -13.50
N GLY A 224 8.48 -9.67 -12.68
CA GLY A 224 8.96 -10.97 -13.17
C GLY A 224 7.84 -11.87 -13.69
N ASP A 225 6.74 -11.96 -12.95
CA ASP A 225 5.56 -12.74 -13.37
C ASP A 225 4.99 -12.24 -14.71
N VAL A 226 4.97 -10.91 -14.92
CA VAL A 226 4.41 -10.29 -16.12
C VAL A 226 5.38 -10.33 -17.31
N LEU A 227 6.62 -9.87 -17.12
CA LEU A 227 7.59 -9.70 -18.21
C LEU A 227 8.24 -11.03 -18.61
N ASP A 228 8.58 -11.87 -17.64
CA ASP A 228 9.24 -13.16 -17.90
C ASP A 228 8.19 -14.26 -18.06
N GLY A 229 7.13 -14.25 -17.24
CA GLY A 229 5.99 -15.17 -17.37
C GLY A 229 5.05 -14.86 -18.55
N ARG A 230 5.15 -13.65 -19.12
CA ARG A 230 4.41 -13.18 -20.31
C ARG A 230 2.90 -13.29 -20.17
N VAL A 231 2.36 -12.93 -19.01
CA VAL A 231 0.92 -12.90 -18.75
C VAL A 231 0.58 -11.79 -17.77
N GLY A 232 -0.50 -11.04 -18.01
CA GLY A 232 -0.94 -10.00 -17.09
C GLY A 232 -2.37 -9.51 -17.35
N THR A 233 -3.02 -9.01 -16.30
CA THR A 233 -4.28 -8.25 -16.37
C THR A 233 -4.00 -6.78 -16.73
N CYS A 234 -5.06 -5.96 -16.89
CA CYS A 234 -4.92 -4.52 -17.07
C CYS A 234 -4.21 -3.85 -15.88
N LEU A 235 -4.48 -4.30 -14.65
CA LEU A 235 -3.81 -3.78 -13.46
C LEU A 235 -2.34 -4.18 -13.43
N ASP A 236 -2.03 -5.44 -13.76
CA ASP A 236 -0.65 -5.94 -13.83
C ASP A 236 0.18 -5.11 -14.82
N THR A 237 -0.34 -4.86 -16.02
CA THR A 237 0.39 -4.10 -17.04
C THR A 237 0.60 -2.64 -16.65
N VAL A 238 -0.37 -2.03 -15.95
CA VAL A 238 -0.24 -0.68 -15.40
C VAL A 238 0.86 -0.59 -14.35
N VAL A 239 0.86 -1.47 -13.33
CA VAL A 239 1.85 -1.38 -12.25
C VAL A 239 3.27 -1.72 -12.71
N VAL A 240 3.41 -2.62 -13.69
CA VAL A 240 4.72 -2.98 -14.27
C VAL A 240 5.27 -1.88 -15.16
N LEU A 241 4.44 -1.29 -16.02
CA LEU A 241 4.89 -0.16 -16.83
C LEU A 241 5.20 1.06 -15.95
N ALA A 242 4.39 1.30 -14.91
CA ALA A 242 4.68 2.32 -13.89
C ALA A 242 6.02 2.09 -13.18
N ALA A 243 6.37 0.84 -12.86
CA ALA A 243 7.64 0.51 -12.22
C ALA A 243 8.83 0.86 -13.12
N ALA A 244 8.70 0.61 -14.42
CA ALA A 244 9.70 1.01 -15.39
C ALA A 244 9.79 2.54 -15.55
N LEU A 245 8.65 3.25 -15.55
CA LEU A 245 8.66 4.72 -15.58
C LEU A 245 9.33 5.31 -14.33
N GLU A 246 8.97 4.82 -13.14
CA GLU A 246 9.56 5.27 -11.87
C GLU A 246 11.08 5.04 -11.87
N ALA A 247 11.54 3.86 -12.32
CA ALA A 247 12.96 3.55 -12.45
C ALA A 247 13.68 4.39 -13.53
N ALA A 248 12.96 4.85 -14.56
CA ALA A 248 13.45 5.77 -15.58
C ALA A 248 13.45 7.25 -15.13
N GLY A 249 13.02 7.55 -13.91
CA GLY A 249 12.90 8.91 -13.39
C GLY A 249 11.67 9.66 -13.91
N VAL A 250 10.69 8.98 -14.50
CA VAL A 250 9.41 9.53 -14.96
C VAL A 250 8.33 9.18 -13.94
N ARG A 251 7.56 10.17 -13.49
CA ARG A 251 6.57 10.03 -12.42
C ARG A 251 5.25 9.46 -12.99
N PRO A 252 4.86 8.23 -12.61
CA PRO A 252 3.65 7.59 -13.13
C PRO A 252 2.41 7.90 -12.27
N LEU A 253 1.26 7.89 -12.95
CA LEU A 253 -0.08 8.02 -12.39
C LEU A 253 -0.87 6.73 -12.69
N LEU A 254 -1.36 6.03 -11.67
CA LEU A 254 -2.14 4.81 -11.86
C LEU A 254 -3.61 5.18 -11.90
N TRP A 255 -4.26 5.08 -13.06
CA TRP A 255 -5.69 5.37 -13.20
C TRP A 255 -6.48 4.07 -13.04
N VAL A 256 -7.41 4.07 -12.09
CA VAL A 256 -8.31 2.94 -11.82
C VAL A 256 -9.72 3.35 -12.20
N ALA A 257 -10.37 2.55 -13.03
CA ALA A 257 -11.75 2.73 -13.45
C ALA A 257 -12.55 1.44 -13.24
N ASP A 258 -13.88 1.52 -13.35
CA ASP A 258 -14.74 0.35 -13.22
C ASP A 258 -14.41 -0.70 -14.29
N GLY A 259 -13.93 -1.85 -13.85
CA GLY A 259 -13.51 -2.94 -14.74
C GLY A 259 -12.13 -2.78 -15.37
N HIS A 260 -11.41 -1.66 -15.17
CA HIS A 260 -10.20 -1.37 -15.96
C HIS A 260 -9.15 -0.54 -15.22
N ALA A 261 -7.93 -0.56 -15.73
CA ALA A 261 -6.85 0.33 -15.30
C ALA A 261 -6.01 0.75 -16.51
N PHE A 262 -5.55 1.99 -16.49
CA PHE A 262 -4.62 2.53 -17.49
C PHE A 262 -3.57 3.39 -16.81
N LEU A 263 -2.49 3.71 -17.53
CA LEU A 263 -1.36 4.45 -16.98
C LEU A 263 -1.42 5.90 -17.46
N GLY A 264 -1.10 6.83 -16.58
CA GLY A 264 -0.73 8.20 -16.92
C GLY A 264 0.72 8.47 -16.53
N TYR A 265 1.31 9.53 -17.08
CA TYR A 265 2.61 10.02 -16.65
C TYR A 265 2.71 11.53 -16.80
N TRP A 266 3.46 12.14 -15.88
CA TRP A 266 3.80 13.56 -15.97
C TRP A 266 4.87 13.77 -17.04
N ARG A 267 4.68 14.73 -17.95
CA ARG A 267 5.69 15.14 -18.94
C ARG A 267 6.72 16.13 -18.39
N GLU A 268 6.44 16.69 -17.22
CA GLU A 268 7.33 17.59 -16.49
C GLU A 268 7.55 17.07 -15.07
N GLU A 269 8.56 17.58 -14.37
CA GLU A 269 8.90 17.15 -13.02
C GLU A 269 7.88 17.70 -11.97
N ARG A 270 6.65 17.20 -12.03
CA ARG A 270 5.49 17.62 -11.23
C ARG A 270 4.91 16.45 -10.43
N GLY A 271 3.92 16.72 -9.60
CA GLY A 271 3.21 15.69 -8.84
C GLY A 271 1.87 16.22 -8.37
N ALA A 272 0.96 15.32 -8.05
CA ALA A 272 -0.33 15.64 -7.46
C ALA A 272 -0.19 16.14 -6.00
N GLU A 273 -1.25 16.75 -5.49
CA GLU A 273 -1.30 17.25 -4.12
C GLU A 273 -1.38 16.11 -3.08
N SER A 274 -2.01 15.00 -3.44
CA SER A 274 -2.21 13.81 -2.62
C SER A 274 -1.75 12.54 -3.34
N ALA A 275 -1.37 11.51 -2.56
CA ALA A 275 -0.93 10.22 -3.10
C ALA A 275 -2.05 9.49 -3.85
N ALA A 276 -3.30 9.71 -3.46
CA ALA A 276 -4.47 9.28 -4.21
C ALA A 276 -5.53 10.38 -4.25
N THR A 277 -6.32 10.42 -5.32
CA THR A 277 -7.51 11.28 -5.44
C THR A 277 -8.65 10.52 -6.12
N THR A 278 -9.87 10.73 -5.65
CA THR A 278 -11.10 10.31 -6.33
C THR A 278 -11.75 11.46 -7.10
N ASP A 279 -11.36 12.71 -6.82
CA ASP A 279 -11.70 13.86 -7.66
C ASP A 279 -10.66 13.98 -8.77
N VAL A 280 -11.02 13.44 -9.93
CA VAL A 280 -10.11 13.30 -11.08
C VAL A 280 -10.23 14.45 -12.08
N ALA A 281 -11.23 15.32 -11.96
CA ALA A 281 -11.44 16.43 -12.90
C ALA A 281 -10.23 17.38 -13.02
N PRO A 282 -9.52 17.73 -11.93
CA PRO A 282 -8.29 18.52 -12.05
C PRO A 282 -7.19 17.82 -12.86
N LEU A 283 -7.07 16.49 -12.76
CA LEU A 283 -6.10 15.72 -13.53
C LEU A 283 -6.48 15.64 -15.01
N VAL A 284 -7.77 15.53 -15.34
CA VAL A 284 -8.25 15.56 -16.73
C VAL A 284 -7.85 16.87 -17.42
N ASN A 285 -8.01 18.01 -16.75
CA ASN A 285 -7.56 19.30 -17.29
C ASN A 285 -6.05 19.30 -17.59
N LEU A 286 -5.24 18.60 -16.78
CA LEU A 286 -3.80 18.47 -17.03
C LEU A 286 -3.49 17.54 -18.20
N VAL A 287 -4.35 16.55 -18.45
CA VAL A 287 -4.31 15.73 -19.67
C VAL A 287 -4.63 16.59 -20.90
N ASP A 288 -5.71 17.39 -20.83
CA ASP A 288 -6.13 18.28 -21.92
C ASP A 288 -5.08 19.36 -22.26
N LEU A 289 -4.37 19.85 -21.24
CA LEU A 289 -3.25 20.79 -21.39
C LEU A 289 -1.96 20.11 -21.89
N GLY A 290 -1.94 18.78 -22.06
CA GLY A 290 -0.78 18.03 -22.50
C GLY A 290 0.37 17.97 -21.48
N LEU A 291 0.08 18.21 -20.19
CA LEU A 291 1.04 18.11 -19.09
C LEU A 291 1.11 16.69 -18.53
N VAL A 292 0.02 15.94 -18.68
CA VAL A 292 -0.07 14.50 -18.43
C VAL A 292 -0.42 13.82 -19.74
N ARG A 293 0.24 12.70 -20.05
CA ARG A 293 -0.22 11.79 -21.12
C ARG A 293 -0.64 10.46 -20.54
N LEU A 294 -1.39 9.72 -21.35
CA LEU A 294 -1.99 8.44 -20.97
C LEU A 294 -1.43 7.33 -21.86
N VAL A 295 -1.48 6.10 -21.34
CA VAL A 295 -1.09 4.88 -22.02
C VAL A 295 -2.14 3.82 -21.72
N GLU A 296 -2.89 3.43 -22.74
CA GLU A 296 -3.73 2.22 -22.70
C GLU A 296 -2.85 0.98 -22.76
N THR A 297 -2.45 0.50 -21.57
CA THR A 297 -1.44 -0.57 -21.44
C THR A 297 -1.90 -1.91 -21.99
N THR A 298 -3.20 -2.17 -22.11
CA THR A 298 -3.69 -3.45 -22.65
C THR A 298 -3.39 -3.60 -24.15
N LEU A 299 -3.22 -2.50 -24.90
CA LEU A 299 -2.80 -2.55 -26.29
C LEU A 299 -1.39 -3.14 -26.46
N LEU A 300 -0.55 -3.09 -25.41
CA LEU A 300 0.79 -3.69 -25.39
C LEU A 300 0.77 -5.22 -25.25
N THR A 301 -0.39 -5.80 -24.91
CA THR A 301 -0.58 -7.26 -24.83
C THR A 301 -1.10 -7.87 -26.14
N SER A 302 -1.41 -7.02 -27.12
CA SER A 302 -1.90 -7.44 -28.43
C SER A 302 -0.77 -7.91 -29.34
N ARG A 303 -1.03 -8.94 -30.15
CA ARG A 303 -0.13 -9.41 -31.22
C ARG A 303 -0.45 -8.81 -32.59
N ALA A 304 -1.11 -7.65 -32.62
CA ALA A 304 -1.37 -6.96 -33.88
C ALA A 304 -0.06 -6.74 -34.65
N ALA A 305 -0.11 -6.75 -36.00
CA ALA A 305 1.11 -6.61 -36.80
C ALA A 305 1.79 -5.24 -36.57
N GLU A 306 0.99 -4.19 -36.40
CA GLU A 306 1.47 -2.83 -36.16
C GLU A 306 1.61 -2.54 -34.66
N GLU A 307 2.75 -1.96 -34.30
CA GLU A 307 2.99 -1.39 -32.97
C GLU A 307 2.12 -0.13 -32.80
N PRO A 308 1.34 -0.01 -31.70
CA PRO A 308 0.62 1.21 -31.42
C PRO A 308 1.61 2.32 -31.10
N ASP A 309 1.52 3.44 -31.81
CA ASP A 309 2.29 4.64 -31.48
C ASP A 309 1.79 5.29 -30.17
N ALA A 310 2.58 6.22 -29.63
CA ALA A 310 2.25 6.91 -28.38
C ALA A 310 0.90 7.64 -28.44
N GLU A 311 0.54 8.17 -29.62
CA GLU A 311 -0.70 8.89 -29.82
C GLU A 311 -1.93 7.97 -29.81
N ARG A 312 -1.82 6.77 -30.37
CA ARG A 312 -2.86 5.73 -30.31
C ARG A 312 -3.03 5.22 -28.89
N LEU A 313 -1.94 4.99 -28.15
CA LEU A 313 -1.98 4.58 -26.75
C LEU A 313 -2.68 5.62 -25.88
N HIS A 314 -2.40 6.90 -26.14
CA HIS A 314 -3.01 8.03 -25.44
C HIS A 314 -4.51 8.15 -25.74
N ARG A 315 -4.89 8.23 -27.02
CA ARG A 315 -6.30 8.39 -27.42
C ARG A 315 -7.17 7.24 -26.99
N ALA A 316 -6.67 6.00 -27.04
CA ALA A 316 -7.42 4.83 -26.60
C ALA A 316 -7.84 4.91 -25.11
N ALA A 317 -6.95 5.42 -24.25
CA ALA A 317 -7.28 5.64 -22.84
C ALA A 317 -8.16 6.89 -22.65
N TYR A 318 -7.81 7.99 -23.33
CA TYR A 318 -8.51 9.26 -23.23
C TYR A 318 -9.98 9.13 -23.63
N ASP A 319 -10.24 8.69 -24.87
CA ASP A 319 -11.58 8.62 -25.46
C ASP A 319 -12.50 7.64 -24.71
N ALA A 320 -11.93 6.59 -24.11
CA ALA A 320 -12.69 5.56 -23.41
C ALA A 320 -13.11 5.96 -21.99
N TRP A 321 -12.33 6.81 -21.31
CA TRP A 321 -12.47 7.00 -19.85
C TRP A 321 -12.57 8.44 -19.38
N LEU A 322 -12.19 9.44 -20.18
CA LEU A 322 -12.27 10.83 -19.74
C LEU A 322 -13.54 11.52 -20.25
N PRO A 323 -13.75 11.79 -21.55
CA PRO A 323 -14.94 12.52 -21.97
C PRO A 323 -16.22 11.73 -21.70
N GLY A 324 -17.08 12.24 -20.82
CA GLY A 324 -18.42 11.66 -20.56
C GLY A 324 -18.43 10.31 -19.84
N ALA A 325 -17.31 9.91 -19.21
CA ALA A 325 -17.19 8.66 -18.46
C ALA A 325 -16.44 8.80 -17.12
N LEU A 326 -16.19 10.04 -16.65
CA LEU A 326 -15.40 10.30 -15.43
C LEU A 326 -15.99 9.68 -14.17
N GLU A 327 -17.31 9.55 -14.11
CA GLU A 327 -18.02 8.89 -13.01
C GLU A 327 -17.66 7.40 -12.86
N ARG A 328 -17.08 6.79 -13.91
CA ARG A 328 -16.58 5.41 -13.89
C ARG A 328 -15.12 5.33 -13.47
N VAL A 329 -14.43 6.45 -13.31
CA VAL A 329 -13.06 6.48 -12.79
C VAL A 329 -13.14 6.44 -11.27
N VAL A 330 -12.62 5.35 -10.68
CA VAL A 330 -12.58 5.14 -9.22
C VAL A 330 -11.61 6.12 -8.57
N GLY A 331 -10.48 6.37 -9.21
CA GLY A 331 -9.51 7.37 -8.79
C GLY A 331 -8.14 7.17 -9.41
N VAL A 332 -7.20 8.01 -8.98
CA VAL A 332 -5.82 8.02 -9.49
C VAL A 332 -4.84 7.99 -8.34
N THR A 333 -3.80 7.17 -8.47
CA THR A 333 -2.65 7.12 -7.57
C THR A 333 -1.46 7.85 -8.20
N ASP A 334 -0.92 8.86 -7.53
CA ASP A 334 0.38 9.44 -7.90
C ASP A 334 1.49 8.72 -7.13
N VAL A 335 2.29 7.93 -7.85
CA VAL A 335 3.31 7.08 -7.24
C VAL A 335 4.42 7.91 -6.61
N HIS A 336 4.83 9.01 -7.25
CA HIS A 336 5.85 9.89 -6.70
C HIS A 336 5.38 10.52 -5.39
N ARG A 337 4.14 11.01 -5.36
CA ARG A 337 3.54 11.56 -4.14
C ARG A 337 3.38 10.51 -3.06
N ALA A 338 2.98 9.28 -3.41
CA ALA A 338 2.93 8.14 -2.50
C ALA A 338 4.29 7.85 -1.85
N ARG A 339 5.40 7.86 -2.61
CA ARG A 339 6.76 7.72 -2.05
C ARG A 339 7.06 8.81 -1.03
N ARG A 340 6.75 10.07 -1.36
CA ARG A 340 6.95 11.22 -0.46
C ARG A 340 6.12 11.12 0.82
N ASP A 341 4.95 10.49 0.74
CA ASP A 341 4.09 10.23 1.90
C ASP A 341 4.53 8.98 2.70
N GLY A 342 5.60 8.30 2.27
CA GLY A 342 6.25 7.20 2.97
C GLY A 342 5.80 5.80 2.53
N ILE A 343 5.10 5.68 1.40
CA ILE A 343 4.63 4.40 0.86
C ILE A 343 5.76 3.75 0.06
N LEU A 344 6.32 2.68 0.63
CA LEU A 344 7.43 1.92 0.06
C LEU A 344 6.93 0.82 -0.89
N PRO A 345 7.67 0.54 -1.98
CA PRO A 345 7.47 -0.66 -2.78
C PRO A 345 7.56 -1.93 -1.95
N LEU A 346 6.72 -2.92 -2.25
CA LEU A 346 6.85 -4.25 -1.67
C LEU A 346 8.22 -4.87 -2.02
N PRO A 347 8.80 -5.73 -1.17
CA PRO A 347 10.03 -6.43 -1.49
C PRO A 347 9.85 -7.32 -2.73
N ALA A 348 10.71 -7.13 -3.74
CA ALA A 348 10.72 -7.98 -4.92
C ALA A 348 11.38 -9.32 -4.55
N ARG A 349 10.71 -10.44 -4.88
CA ARG A 349 11.25 -11.79 -4.63
C ARG A 349 11.47 -12.47 -5.97
N THR A 350 12.72 -12.68 -6.33
CA THR A 350 13.08 -13.42 -7.55
C THR A 350 13.64 -14.79 -7.18
N ARG A 351 13.49 -15.75 -8.09
CA ARG A 351 14.17 -17.04 -7.97
C ARG A 351 15.40 -17.02 -8.86
N GLY A 352 16.56 -17.25 -8.27
CA GLY A 352 17.81 -17.42 -8.99
C GLY A 352 17.81 -18.69 -9.84
N PRO A 353 18.74 -18.81 -10.81
CA PRO A 353 18.88 -20.01 -11.65
C PRO A 353 19.14 -21.31 -10.88
N ASP A 354 19.67 -21.19 -9.67
CA ASP A 354 19.95 -22.28 -8.72
C ASP A 354 18.76 -22.60 -7.80
N GLY A 355 17.62 -21.93 -7.98
CA GLY A 355 16.44 -22.06 -7.12
C GLY A 355 16.49 -21.26 -5.82
N SER A 356 17.56 -20.50 -5.57
CA SER A 356 17.65 -19.61 -4.40
C SER A 356 16.63 -18.48 -4.51
N VAL A 357 15.99 -18.10 -3.40
CA VAL A 357 15.11 -16.93 -3.35
C VAL A 357 15.96 -15.71 -3.04
N GLN A 358 16.02 -14.77 -3.96
CA GLN A 358 16.63 -13.46 -3.75
C GLN A 358 15.54 -12.45 -3.41
N VAL A 359 15.69 -11.77 -2.28
CA VAL A 359 14.80 -10.68 -1.87
C VAL A 359 15.52 -9.37 -2.16
N VAL A 360 14.98 -8.60 -3.09
CA VAL A 360 15.42 -7.25 -3.41
C VAL A 360 14.52 -6.28 -2.65
N GLU A 361 15.03 -5.77 -1.54
CA GLU A 361 14.37 -4.72 -0.77
C GLU A 361 14.60 -3.37 -1.43
N TYR A 362 13.60 -2.49 -1.34
CA TYR A 362 13.76 -1.11 -1.76
C TYR A 362 14.80 -0.41 -0.88
N ARG A 363 15.83 0.15 -1.51
CA ARG A 363 16.75 1.09 -0.88
C ARG A 363 16.59 2.42 -1.63
N PRO A 364 16.17 3.50 -0.96
CA PRO A 364 16.17 4.83 -1.58
C PRO A 364 17.58 5.15 -2.08
N THR A 365 17.71 5.64 -3.31
CA THR A 365 18.97 6.21 -3.79
C THR A 365 19.20 7.58 -3.12
N ASP A 366 20.45 7.94 -2.82
CA ASP A 366 20.83 9.21 -2.15
C ASP A 366 20.38 10.49 -2.88
N SER A 367 19.91 10.37 -4.12
CA SER A 367 19.27 11.42 -4.93
C SER A 367 17.80 11.68 -4.57
N ASP A 368 17.20 10.95 -3.63
CA ASP A 368 15.82 11.12 -3.19
C ASP A 368 15.71 11.96 -1.90
N PRO A 369 15.25 13.22 -1.96
CA PRO A 369 15.08 14.08 -0.78
C PRO A 369 13.96 13.59 0.17
N ALA A 370 13.24 12.51 -0.15
CA ALA A 370 12.21 11.91 0.70
C ALA A 370 12.73 11.04 1.86
N ALA A 371 14.06 10.87 2.02
CA ALA A 371 14.68 9.95 3.00
C ALA A 371 14.56 10.35 4.49
N ARG A 372 13.59 11.16 4.90
CA ARG A 372 13.25 11.37 6.32
C ARG A 372 11.80 10.93 6.58
N PRO A 373 11.58 9.90 7.41
CA PRO A 373 10.23 9.51 7.77
C PRO A 373 9.62 10.58 8.69
N SER A 374 8.84 11.48 8.11
CA SER A 374 7.72 12.10 8.81
C SER A 374 6.44 11.51 8.22
N GLY A 375 6.25 10.21 8.40
CA GLY A 375 5.07 9.52 7.91
C GLY A 375 3.81 10.02 8.62
N ARG A 376 2.77 10.35 7.87
CA ARG A 376 1.41 10.61 8.41
C ARG A 376 0.82 9.37 9.11
N HIS A 377 1.39 8.20 8.89
CA HIS A 377 0.98 6.91 9.46
C HIS A 377 1.99 6.31 10.46
N ALA A 378 3.09 7.01 10.76
CA ALA A 378 4.01 6.56 11.79
C ALA A 378 3.39 6.86 13.16
N ALA A 379 3.15 5.80 13.96
CA ALA A 379 2.96 5.98 15.39
C ALA A 379 4.18 6.75 15.95
N PRO A 380 3.98 7.79 16.78
CA PRO A 380 5.08 8.50 17.38
C PRO A 380 5.93 7.53 18.20
N SER A 381 7.24 7.59 18.02
CA SER A 381 8.18 6.80 18.84
C SER A 381 7.98 7.20 20.31
N PRO A 382 7.87 6.26 21.26
CA PRO A 382 7.76 6.61 22.67
C PRO A 382 9.07 7.28 23.08
N ALA A 383 9.01 8.61 23.23
CA ALA A 383 10.13 9.38 23.75
C ALA A 383 10.47 8.82 25.13
N ALA A 384 11.69 8.32 25.28
CA ALA A 384 12.22 7.89 26.56
C ALA A 384 12.08 9.05 27.56
N ALA A 385 11.28 8.83 28.59
CA ALA A 385 11.11 9.79 29.67
C ALA A 385 12.49 10.13 30.27
N PRO A 386 12.80 11.40 30.52
CA PRO A 386 14.09 11.77 31.08
C PRO A 386 14.19 11.24 32.51
N VAL A 387 15.21 10.40 32.75
CA VAL A 387 15.58 9.91 34.07
C VAL A 387 15.96 11.11 34.94
N CYS A 388 15.05 11.50 35.82
CA CYS A 388 15.28 12.54 36.82
C CYS A 388 16.26 11.99 37.88
N ARG A 389 17.58 12.21 37.67
CA ARG A 389 18.59 11.94 38.70
C ARG A 389 18.43 12.94 39.84
N ARG A 390 17.78 12.53 40.93
CA ARG A 390 17.84 13.24 42.21
C ARG A 390 19.27 13.19 42.74
N ALA A 391 19.90 14.35 42.86
CA ALA A 391 21.15 14.53 43.58
C ALA A 391 20.87 14.39 45.09
N CYS A 392 21.43 13.36 45.72
CA CYS A 392 21.56 13.29 47.16
C CYS A 392 22.71 14.22 47.58
N SER A 393 22.37 15.35 48.19
CA SER A 393 23.30 16.20 48.92
C SER A 393 23.70 15.54 50.24
N SER A 394 24.85 14.88 50.28
CA SER A 394 25.49 14.48 51.54
C SER A 394 26.38 15.62 52.03
N GLY A 395 25.84 16.43 52.95
CA GLY A 395 26.66 17.27 53.81
C GLY A 395 27.28 16.45 54.94
N ARG A 396 28.58 16.66 55.18
CA ARG A 396 29.27 16.75 56.48
C ARG A 396 30.78 16.63 56.24
N THR A 397 31.53 17.72 56.33
CA THR A 397 32.23 18.29 57.50
C THR A 397 33.70 17.88 57.53
N ALA A 398 34.54 18.91 57.67
CA ALA A 398 35.98 18.93 57.84
C ALA A 398 36.54 17.96 58.90
N CYS A 399 37.78 17.50 58.67
CA CYS A 399 38.90 17.71 59.60
C CYS A 399 40.25 17.46 58.90
N SER A 400 41.17 18.42 59.11
CA SER A 400 42.65 18.36 59.15
C SER A 400 43.30 16.97 59.07
N THR A 401 44.41 16.76 58.35
CA THR A 401 45.69 17.51 58.30
C THR A 401 46.42 17.19 57.00
#